data_AF-A0AAU9LVD0-F1
#
_entry.id   AF-A0AAU9LVD0-F1
#
_cell.length_a   1.000
_cell.length_b   1.000
_cell.length_c   1.000
_cell.angle_alpha   90.00
_cell.angle_beta   90.00
_cell.angle_gamma   90.00
#
_symmetry.space_group_name_H-M   'P 1'
#
loop_
_entity.id
_entity.type
_entity.pdbx_description
1 polymer ?
#
loop_
_entity_poly.entity_id
_entity_poly.type
_entity_poly.pdbx_seq_one_letter_code
_entity_poly.pdbx_strand_id
1 'polypeptide(L)'
;MFVSTEWGRCNWAKKADGKEIKKIIMDERGFWPSVVYSLKTTNPLVEVLRIVDGEQSPTMALIYVAMDECKEKIAKNFDNEVSSYKEIWDIIDEKWEHQMHRDLHAAAYYLNPQFRF
;
A
#
# COMPACT_ATOMS: atom_id res chain seq x y z
N MET A 1 25.81 1.74 6.79
CA MET A 1 25.79 3.10 7.39
C MET A 1 25.83 3.05 8.92
N PHE A 2 24.80 2.56 9.63
CA PHE A 2 24.74 2.62 11.12
C PHE A 2 25.69 1.67 11.89
N VAL A 3 26.34 0.75 11.18
CA VAL A 3 27.43 -0.11 11.70
C VAL A 3 28.82 0.35 11.29
N SER A 4 28.95 1.41 10.48
CA SER A 4 30.27 1.85 10.01
C SER A 4 31.07 2.53 11.12
N THR A 5 32.39 2.46 10.99
CA THR A 5 33.33 3.17 11.87
C THR A 5 33.13 4.68 11.81
N GLU A 6 32.76 5.22 10.65
CA GLU A 6 32.43 6.63 10.44
C GLU A 6 31.21 7.05 11.26
N TRP A 7 30.14 6.24 11.26
CA TRP A 7 28.96 6.51 12.08
C TRP A 7 29.32 6.50 13.57
N GLY A 8 30.08 5.50 14.04
CA GLY A 8 30.51 5.41 15.43
C GLY A 8 31.34 6.60 15.92
N ARG A 9 32.07 7.27 15.02
CA ARG A 9 32.87 8.47 15.32
C ARG A 9 32.05 9.76 15.28
N CYS A 10 30.89 9.75 14.64
CA CYS A 10 30.03 10.91 14.49
C CYS A 10 29.39 11.35 15.83
N ASN A 11 29.32 12.66 16.07
CA ASN A 11 28.66 13.20 17.28
C ASN A 11 27.17 12.85 17.34
N TRP A 12 26.49 12.73 16.19
CA TRP A 12 25.08 12.37 16.11
C TRP A 12 24.82 10.96 16.63
N ALA A 13 25.71 10.00 16.36
CA ALA A 13 25.58 8.63 16.83
C ALA A 13 25.64 8.49 18.36
N LYS A 14 26.25 9.47 19.04
CA LYS A 14 26.39 9.50 20.50
C LYS A 14 25.17 10.08 21.20
N LYS A 15 24.34 10.88 20.50
CA LYS A 15 23.09 11.45 21.03
C LYS A 15 22.08 10.33 21.29
N ALA A 16 21.12 10.58 22.17
CA ALA A 16 20.05 9.64 22.50
C ALA A 16 19.29 9.20 21.23
N ASP A 17 18.86 10.16 20.40
CA ASP A 17 18.13 9.88 19.15
C ASP A 17 18.93 9.01 18.18
N GLY A 18 20.25 9.27 18.05
CA GLY A 18 21.11 8.49 17.17
C GLY A 18 21.28 7.04 17.61
N LYS A 19 21.27 6.80 18.93
CA LYS A 19 21.27 5.43 19.49
C LYS A 19 19.93 4.74 19.27
N GLU A 20 18.82 5.45 19.43
CA GLU A 20 17.48 4.88 19.22
C GLU A 20 17.24 4.55 17.74
N ILE A 21 17.59 5.45 16.82
CA ILE A 21 17.53 5.18 15.37
C ILE A 21 18.37 3.95 15.03
N LYS A 22 19.59 3.85 15.55
CA LYS A 22 20.42 2.66 15.34
C LYS A 22 19.72 1.40 15.85
N LYS A 23 19.12 1.43 17.04
CA LYS A 23 18.39 0.28 17.60
C LYS A 23 17.23 -0.15 16.71
N ILE A 24 16.42 0.80 16.21
CA ILE A 24 15.32 0.53 15.28
C ILE A 24 15.84 -0.09 13.97
N ILE A 25 16.86 0.52 13.37
CA ILE A 25 17.42 0.07 12.09
C ILE A 25 18.11 -1.29 12.21
N MET A 26 18.66 -1.62 13.37
CA MET A 26 19.29 -2.92 13.64
C MET A 26 18.27 -4.00 14.04
N ASP A 27 16.99 -3.67 14.19
CA ASP A 27 15.94 -4.66 14.41
C ASP A 27 15.59 -5.38 13.10
N GLU A 28 16.32 -6.47 12.86
CA GLU A 28 16.14 -7.33 11.68
C GLU A 28 14.83 -8.12 11.71
N ARG A 29 14.20 -8.29 12.87
CA ARG A 29 13.03 -9.16 13.04
C ARG A 29 11.71 -8.41 13.14
N GLY A 30 11.72 -7.16 13.60
CA GLY A 30 10.53 -6.32 13.69
C GLY A 30 10.51 -5.26 12.60
N PHE A 31 11.38 -4.25 12.71
CA PHE A 31 11.32 -3.05 11.88
C PHE A 31 11.30 -3.34 10.37
N TRP A 32 12.29 -4.05 9.84
CA TRP A 32 12.37 -4.28 8.39
C TRP A 32 11.23 -5.16 7.84
N PRO A 33 10.85 -6.27 8.48
CA PRO A 33 9.65 -7.01 8.10
C PRO A 33 8.37 -6.15 8.08
N SER A 34 8.18 -5.27 9.06
CA SER A 34 7.03 -4.35 9.09
C SER A 34 7.07 -3.33 7.94
N VAL A 35 8.26 -2.82 7.57
CA VAL A 35 8.42 -1.94 6.41
C VAL A 35 8.07 -2.68 5.12
N VAL A 36 8.56 -3.91 4.94
CA VAL A 36 8.23 -4.75 3.77
C VAL A 36 6.73 -5.01 3.71
N TYR A 37 6.10 -5.34 4.83
CA TYR A 37 4.65 -5.51 4.93
C TYR A 37 3.89 -4.26 4.47
N SER A 38 4.29 -3.10 5.00
CA SER A 38 3.71 -1.80 4.63
C SER A 38 3.85 -1.52 3.14
N LEU A 39 5.00 -1.81 2.54
CA LEU A 39 5.23 -1.60 1.11
C LEU A 39 4.39 -2.56 0.25
N LYS A 40 4.32 -3.84 0.62
CA LYS A 40 3.52 -4.86 -0.09
C LYS A 40 2.02 -4.53 -0.11
N THR A 41 1.53 -3.85 0.91
CA THR A 41 0.11 -3.47 1.05
C THR A 41 -0.18 -2.11 0.42
N THR A 42 0.70 -1.12 0.58
CA THR A 42 0.46 0.26 0.12
C THR A 42 0.83 0.50 -1.34
N ASN A 43 1.82 -0.20 -1.91
CA ASN A 43 2.21 0.00 -3.31
C ASN A 43 1.04 -0.21 -4.29
N PRO A 44 0.25 -1.29 -4.20
CA PRO A 44 -0.94 -1.45 -5.05
C PRO A 44 -1.96 -0.32 -4.90
N LEU A 45 -2.14 0.23 -3.70
CA LEU A 45 -3.04 1.37 -3.46
C LEU A 45 -2.53 2.65 -4.14
N VAL A 46 -1.22 2.89 -4.12
CA VAL A 46 -0.60 4.03 -4.83
C VAL A 46 -0.77 3.89 -6.35
N GLU A 47 -0.75 2.68 -6.89
CA GLU A 47 -1.06 2.45 -8.31
C GLU A 47 -2.51 2.83 -8.66
N VAL A 48 -3.47 2.47 -7.81
CA VAL A 48 -4.87 2.91 -7.97
C VAL A 48 -4.96 4.44 -7.96
N LEU A 49 -4.31 5.09 -7.00
CA LEU A 49 -4.30 6.56 -6.92
C LEU A 49 -3.74 7.19 -8.20
N ARG A 50 -2.66 6.64 -8.76
CA ARG A 50 -2.08 7.13 -10.02
C ARG A 50 -3.01 6.95 -11.21
N ILE A 51 -3.80 5.86 -11.25
CA ILE A 51 -4.82 5.66 -12.28
C ILE A 51 -5.89 6.75 -12.13
N VAL A 52 -6.41 6.96 -10.92
CA VAL A 52 -7.48 7.92 -10.61
C VAL A 52 -7.10 9.36 -10.88
N ASP A 53 -5.85 9.73 -10.58
CA ASP A 53 -5.30 11.07 -10.81
C ASP A 53 -4.91 11.31 -12.28
N GLY A 54 -4.75 10.25 -13.07
CA GLY A 54 -4.41 10.35 -14.48
C GLY A 54 -5.57 10.90 -15.31
N GLU A 55 -5.49 12.17 -15.73
CA GLU A 55 -6.51 12.86 -16.55
C GLU A 55 -6.74 12.27 -17.96
N GLN A 56 -6.04 11.20 -18.34
CA GLN A 56 -6.01 10.69 -19.72
C GLN A 56 -7.21 9.82 -20.11
N SER A 57 -8.01 9.30 -19.17
CA SER A 57 -9.17 8.46 -19.47
C SER A 57 -10.33 8.67 -18.50
N PRO A 58 -11.58 8.30 -18.82
CA PRO A 58 -12.72 8.47 -17.92
C PRO A 58 -12.61 7.58 -16.68
N THR A 59 -11.94 8.08 -15.63
CA THR A 59 -11.51 7.23 -14.53
C THR A 59 -12.63 6.74 -13.62
N MET A 60 -13.79 7.41 -13.64
CA MET A 60 -14.98 7.00 -12.91
C MET A 60 -15.43 5.56 -13.23
N ALA A 61 -15.22 5.10 -14.46
CA ALA A 61 -15.58 3.75 -14.87
C ALA A 61 -14.49 2.69 -14.57
N LEU A 62 -13.28 3.11 -14.23
CA LEU A 62 -12.12 2.24 -14.00
C LEU A 62 -11.87 1.94 -12.53
N ILE A 63 -12.41 2.77 -11.62
CA ILE A 63 -12.12 2.66 -10.18
C ILE A 63 -12.48 1.29 -9.59
N TYR A 64 -13.60 0.67 -10.02
CA TYR A 64 -13.99 -0.67 -9.55
C TYR A 64 -12.98 -1.73 -9.96
N VAL A 65 -12.57 -1.74 -11.23
CA VAL A 65 -11.59 -2.70 -11.74
C VAL A 65 -10.23 -2.47 -11.08
N ALA A 66 -9.79 -1.21 -10.98
CA ALA A 66 -8.52 -0.87 -10.35
C ALA A 66 -8.48 -1.29 -8.87
N MET A 67 -9.59 -1.14 -8.13
CA MET A 67 -9.67 -1.57 -6.74
C MET A 67 -9.67 -3.10 -6.61
N ASP A 68 -10.36 -3.82 -7.48
CA ASP A 68 -10.36 -5.29 -7.49
C ASP A 68 -8.95 -5.84 -7.81
N GLU A 69 -8.32 -5.32 -8.86
CA GLU A 69 -6.92 -5.62 -9.20
C GLU A 69 -5.96 -5.28 -8.06
N CYS A 70 -6.21 -4.19 -7.33
CA CYS A 70 -5.43 -3.81 -6.16
C CYS A 70 -5.51 -4.87 -5.06
N LYS A 71 -6.73 -5.31 -4.70
CA LYS A 71 -6.94 -6.37 -3.71
C LYS A 71 -6.27 -7.67 -4.16
N GLU A 72 -6.40 -8.07 -5.42
CA GLU A 72 -5.71 -9.24 -5.96
C GLU A 72 -4.18 -9.14 -5.89
N LYS A 73 -3.60 -7.99 -6.26
CA LYS A 73 -2.16 -7.76 -6.17
C LYS A 73 -1.67 -7.86 -4.73
N ILE A 74 -2.42 -7.31 -3.77
CA ILE A 74 -2.11 -7.45 -2.34
C ILE A 74 -2.12 -8.94 -1.95
N ALA A 75 -3.15 -9.70 -2.31
CA ALA A 75 -3.20 -11.14 -2.00
C ALA A 75 -2.00 -11.90 -2.60
N LYS A 76 -1.67 -11.63 -3.88
CA LYS A 76 -0.52 -12.21 -4.58
C LYS A 76 0.81 -11.85 -3.91
N ASN A 77 0.98 -10.64 -3.38
CA ASN A 77 2.18 -10.23 -2.65
C ASN A 77 2.45 -11.04 -1.37
N PHE A 78 1.42 -11.72 -0.85
CA PHE A 78 1.47 -12.59 0.31
C PHE A 78 1.17 -14.05 -0.05
N ASP A 79 1.46 -14.46 -1.29
CA ASP A 79 1.29 -15.83 -1.77
C ASP A 79 -0.14 -16.39 -1.61
N ASN A 80 -1.14 -15.49 -1.57
CA ASN A 80 -2.54 -15.77 -1.29
C ASN A 80 -2.82 -16.37 0.11
N GLU A 81 -1.90 -16.16 1.06
CA GLU A 81 -2.10 -16.51 2.47
C GLU A 81 -3.07 -15.52 3.12
N VAL A 82 -4.35 -15.91 3.23
CA VAL A 82 -5.46 -15.04 3.67
C VAL A 82 -5.16 -14.31 4.99
N SER A 83 -4.59 -15.00 5.99
CA SER A 83 -4.29 -14.38 7.28
C SER A 83 -3.30 -13.22 7.20
N SER A 84 -2.50 -13.14 6.14
CA SER A 84 -1.48 -12.11 5.96
C SER A 84 -2.04 -10.80 5.42
N TYR A 85 -3.16 -10.82 4.68
CA TYR A 85 -3.71 -9.62 4.03
C TYR A 85 -5.18 -9.32 4.35
N LYS A 86 -5.89 -10.24 5.02
CA LYS A 86 -7.31 -10.07 5.31
C LYS A 86 -7.62 -8.76 6.03
N GLU A 87 -6.85 -8.42 7.07
CA GLU A 87 -7.06 -7.16 7.80
C GLU A 87 -6.96 -5.93 6.89
N ILE A 88 -6.04 -5.96 5.93
CA ILE A 88 -5.87 -4.87 4.96
C ILE A 88 -7.05 -4.82 4.00
N TRP A 89 -7.56 -5.96 3.53
CA TRP A 89 -8.78 -6.01 2.73
C TRP A 89 -9.99 -5.48 3.51
N ASP A 90 -10.14 -5.87 4.78
CA ASP A 90 -11.23 -5.40 5.63
C ASP A 90 -11.19 -3.87 5.79
N ILE A 91 -10.00 -3.29 5.98
CA ILE A 91 -9.81 -1.82 6.01
C ILE A 91 -10.16 -1.18 4.66
N ILE A 92 -9.72 -1.77 3.54
CA ILE A 92 -10.02 -1.28 2.20
C ILE A 92 -11.53 -1.29 1.96
N ASP A 93 -12.20 -2.39 2.28
CA ASP A 93 -13.64 -2.56 2.09
C ASP A 93 -14.44 -1.59 2.96
N GLU A 94 -14.04 -1.41 4.23
CA GLU A 94 -14.64 -0.41 5.10
C GLU A 94 -14.51 1.00 4.47
N LYS A 95 -13.32 1.40 4.02
CA LYS A 95 -13.13 2.72 3.40
C LYS A 95 -13.88 2.84 2.07
N TRP A 96 -13.90 1.78 1.28
CA TRP A 96 -14.59 1.71 0.00
C TRP A 96 -16.08 2.01 0.17
N GLU A 97 -16.76 1.27 1.05
CA GLU A 97 -18.19 1.41 1.29
C GLU A 97 -18.58 2.83 1.76
N HIS A 98 -17.74 3.45 2.58
CA HIS A 98 -18.04 4.78 3.13
C HIS A 98 -17.72 5.93 2.16
N GLN A 99 -16.68 5.79 1.33
CA GLN A 99 -16.10 6.92 0.59
C GLN A 99 -16.31 6.81 -0.92
N MET A 100 -16.04 5.64 -1.51
CA MET A 100 -15.86 5.46 -2.95
C MET A 100 -17.01 4.68 -3.62
N HIS A 101 -17.70 3.82 -2.88
CA HIS A 101 -18.88 3.10 -3.36
C HIS A 101 -20.06 4.08 -3.50
N ARG A 102 -20.23 4.60 -4.72
CA ARG A 102 -21.31 5.53 -5.09
C ARG A 102 -22.04 4.99 -6.31
N ASP A 103 -23.36 5.18 -6.36
CA ASP A 103 -24.20 4.76 -7.48
C ASP A 103 -23.69 5.28 -8.83
N LEU A 104 -23.12 6.50 -8.85
CA LEU A 104 -22.54 7.08 -10.04
C LEU A 104 -21.32 6.30 -10.56
N HIS A 105 -20.41 5.89 -9.66
CA HIS A 105 -19.26 5.08 -10.04
C HIS A 105 -19.69 3.68 -10.47
N ALA A 106 -20.67 3.08 -9.80
CA ALA A 106 -21.23 1.78 -10.16
C ALA A 106 -21.88 1.81 -11.54
N ALA A 107 -22.69 2.84 -11.82
CA ALA A 107 -23.30 3.05 -13.13
C ALA A 107 -22.23 3.28 -14.21
N ALA A 108 -21.20 4.09 -13.95
CA ALA A 108 -20.11 4.32 -14.88
C ALA A 108 -19.37 3.02 -15.23
N TYR A 109 -19.06 2.19 -14.23
CA TYR A 109 -18.48 0.85 -14.44
C TYR A 109 -19.41 -0.05 -15.27
N TYR A 110 -20.69 -0.17 -14.89
CA TYR A 110 -21.67 -1.00 -15.59
C TYR A 110 -21.90 -0.60 -17.06
N LEU A 111 -21.81 0.70 -17.34
CA LEU A 111 -21.99 1.25 -18.69
C LEU A 111 -20.72 1.21 -19.54
N ASN A 112 -19.56 0.83 -18.99
CA ASN A 112 -18.31 0.81 -19.73
C ASN A 112 -18.27 -0.32 -20.77
N PRO A 113 -18.19 -0.03 -22.08
CA PRO A 113 -18.14 -1.05 -23.13
C PRO A 113 -16.90 -1.95 -23.07
N GLN A 114 -15.81 -1.50 -22.45
CA GLN A 114 -14.59 -2.31 -22.30
C GLN A 114 -14.78 -3.51 -21.37
N PHE A 115 -15.77 -3.43 -20.48
CA PHE A 115 -16.07 -4.47 -19.48
C PHE A 115 -17.42 -5.16 -19.74
N ARG A 116 -18.04 -4.91 -20.89
CA ARG A 116 -19.24 -5.60 -21.36
C ARG A 116 -18.84 -6.73 -22.31
N PHE A 117 -19.25 -7.94 -21.98
CA PHE A 117 -19.12 -9.12 -22.84
C PHE A 117 -20.18 -9.12 -23.95
#